data_AF-A0A4P9YVN0-F1
#
_entry.id   AF-A0A4P9YVN0-F1
#
_cell.length_a   1.000
_cell.length_b   1.000
_cell.length_c   1.000
_cell.angle_alpha   90.00
_cell.angle_beta   90.00
_cell.angle_gamma   90.00
#
_symmetry.space_group_name_H-M   'P 1'
#
loop_
_entity.id
_entity.type
_entity.pdbx_description
1 polymer ?
#
loop_
_entity_poly.entity_id
_entity_poly.type
_entity_poly.pdbx_seq_one_letter_code
_entity_poly.pdbx_strand_id
1 'polypeptide(L)'
;SRIVCDLIEERRPPGVFAAMNDACATAHADSSAADNSLVQRLAGCASNVHFQLRGQQFLVRHYAGDVSYDVKGMTDKNKDQLVRDILDLIESSGQSYLKELFPDKVDRESKKRPPTASDKIKV
;
A
#
# COMPACT_ATOMS: atom_id res chain seq x y z
N SER A 1 21.39 6.22 6.00
CA SER A 1 20.06 5.58 5.85
C SER A 1 18.92 6.58 5.76
N ARG A 2 18.97 7.75 6.43
CA ARG A 2 17.89 8.76 6.45
C ARG A 2 17.28 9.12 5.08
N ILE A 3 18.12 9.39 4.07
CA ILE A 3 17.68 9.76 2.71
C ILE A 3 16.81 8.68 2.04
N VAL A 4 17.04 7.40 2.36
CA VAL A 4 16.25 6.30 1.80
C VAL A 4 14.93 6.11 2.54
N CYS A 5 14.92 6.36 3.86
CA CYS A 5 13.68 6.44 4.63
C CYS A 5 12.80 7.59 4.09
N ASP A 6 13.40 8.76 3.84
CA ASP A 6 12.71 9.93 3.27
C ASP A 6 12.15 9.59 1.87
N LEU A 7 12.92 8.93 1.00
CA LEU A 7 12.44 8.46 -0.31
C LEU A 7 11.20 7.53 -0.22
N ILE A 8 11.11 6.72 0.83
CA ILE A 8 10.01 5.77 1.00
C ILE A 8 8.80 6.44 1.67
N GLU A 9 9.04 7.27 2.70
CA GLU A 9 8.03 7.75 3.63
C GLU A 9 7.58 9.19 3.41
N GLU A 10 8.34 10.02 2.71
CA GLU A 10 8.03 11.44 2.60
C GLU A 10 6.75 11.70 1.78
N ARG A 11 6.01 12.75 2.16
CA ARG A 11 4.76 13.12 1.47
C ARG A 11 4.95 14.29 0.50
N ARG A 12 6.02 15.07 0.68
CA ARG A 12 6.37 16.24 -0.13
C ARG A 12 7.89 16.40 -0.21
N PRO A 13 8.53 16.02 -1.32
CA PRO A 13 7.94 15.37 -2.51
C PRO A 13 7.35 13.98 -2.18
N PRO A 14 6.37 13.48 -2.96
CA PRO A 14 5.75 12.18 -2.69
C PRO A 14 6.76 11.04 -2.85
N GLY A 15 6.99 10.30 -1.78
CA GLY A 15 7.77 9.06 -1.76
C GLY A 15 6.96 7.84 -2.20
N VAL A 16 7.59 6.66 -2.10
CA VAL A 16 7.03 5.38 -2.58
C VAL A 16 5.67 5.06 -1.95
N PHE A 17 5.51 5.23 -0.63
CA PHE A 17 4.24 4.96 0.05
C PHE A 17 3.13 5.94 -0.36
N ALA A 18 3.48 7.21 -0.53
CA ALA A 18 2.53 8.20 -1.02
C ALA A 18 2.02 7.79 -2.40
N ALA A 19 2.93 7.48 -3.34
CA ALA A 19 2.59 7.03 -4.69
C ALA A 19 1.71 5.77 -4.71
N MET A 20 1.96 4.81 -3.80
CA MET A 20 1.19 3.57 -3.72
C MET A 20 -0.24 3.79 -3.23
N ASN A 21 -0.44 4.62 -2.20
CA ASN A 21 -1.78 4.96 -1.71
C ASN A 21 -2.60 5.67 -2.78
N ASP A 22 -1.93 6.56 -3.48
CA ASP A 22 -2.45 7.33 -4.59
C ASP A 22 -2.88 6.45 -5.77
N ALA A 23 -2.08 5.44 -6.14
CA ALA A 23 -2.39 4.47 -7.18
C ALA A 23 -3.57 3.56 -6.78
N CYS A 24 -3.60 3.07 -5.54
CA CYS A 24 -4.73 2.33 -4.98
C CYS A 24 -6.02 3.17 -4.99
N ALA A 25 -5.91 4.49 -4.91
CA ALA A 25 -7.06 5.38 -4.84
C ALA A 25 -7.79 5.60 -6.16
N THR A 26 -7.10 5.45 -7.30
CA THR A 26 -7.63 5.77 -8.64
C THR A 26 -8.06 4.56 -9.45
N ALA A 27 -7.56 3.37 -9.12
CA ALA A 27 -7.90 2.15 -9.82
C ALA A 27 -9.03 1.42 -9.07
N HIS A 28 -10.26 1.62 -9.56
CA HIS A 28 -11.46 1.00 -9.03
C HIS A 28 -11.47 -0.51 -9.37
N ALA A 29 -10.90 -1.32 -8.48
CA ALA A 29 -10.87 -2.79 -8.48
C ALA A 29 -9.94 -3.50 -9.49
N ASP A 30 -9.41 -2.85 -10.52
CA ASP A 30 -8.40 -3.46 -11.41
C ASP A 30 -6.98 -3.29 -10.83
N SER A 31 -6.39 -4.40 -10.40
CA SER A 31 -5.04 -4.43 -9.83
C SER A 31 -3.93 -4.18 -10.83
N SER A 32 -4.11 -4.63 -12.07
CA SER A 32 -3.14 -4.40 -13.14
C SER A 32 -3.10 -2.92 -13.55
N ALA A 33 -4.27 -2.27 -13.62
CA ALA A 33 -4.37 -0.83 -13.84
C ALA A 33 -3.79 -0.03 -12.67
N ALA A 34 -4.00 -0.50 -11.43
CA ALA A 34 -3.43 0.11 -10.24
C ALA A 34 -1.89 0.05 -10.24
N ASP A 35 -1.32 -1.11 -10.55
CA ASP A 35 0.14 -1.30 -10.65
C ASP A 35 0.75 -0.43 -11.77
N ASN A 36 0.09 -0.36 -12.93
CA ASN A 36 0.51 0.55 -14.00
C ASN A 36 0.45 2.02 -13.56
N SER A 37 -0.59 2.42 -12.80
CA SER A 37 -0.67 3.76 -12.21
C SER A 37 0.46 4.01 -11.21
N LEU A 38 0.85 3.00 -10.43
CA LEU A 38 1.98 3.10 -9.50
C LEU A 38 3.29 3.36 -10.24
N VAL A 39 3.58 2.63 -11.33
CA VAL A 39 4.78 2.87 -12.15
C VAL A 39 4.86 4.32 -12.63
N GLN A 40 3.74 4.87 -13.12
CA GLN A 40 3.70 6.26 -13.58
C GLN A 40 3.98 7.26 -12.45
N ARG A 41 3.48 7.01 -11.24
CA ARG A 41 3.74 7.90 -10.09
C ARG A 41 5.14 7.76 -9.54
N LEU A 42 5.71 6.57 -9.57
CA LEU A 42 7.10 6.31 -9.17
C LEU A 42 8.12 7.03 -10.07
N ALA A 43 7.75 7.41 -11.29
CA ALA A 43 8.58 8.29 -12.12
C ALA A 43 8.88 9.64 -11.43
N GLY A 44 8.00 10.11 -10.53
CA GLY A 44 8.24 11.29 -9.70
C GLY A 44 9.37 11.14 -8.68
N CYS A 45 9.72 9.90 -8.32
CA CYS A 45 10.85 9.60 -7.43
C CYS A 45 12.19 9.54 -8.18
N ALA A 46 12.20 9.56 -9.52
CA ALA A 46 13.40 9.38 -10.34
C ALA A 46 14.43 10.51 -10.24
N SER A 47 14.06 11.65 -9.65
CA SER A 47 15.01 12.72 -9.32
C SER A 47 15.95 12.36 -8.17
N ASN A 48 15.60 11.37 -7.34
CA ASN A 48 16.43 10.91 -6.25
C ASN A 48 17.51 9.94 -6.76
N VAL A 49 18.78 10.23 -6.46
CA VAL A 49 19.92 9.41 -6.90
C VAL A 49 19.86 7.97 -6.38
N HIS A 50 19.15 7.72 -5.28
CA HIS A 50 18.97 6.40 -4.68
C HIS A 50 17.80 5.62 -5.27
N PHE A 51 17.08 6.18 -6.25
CA PHE A 51 15.93 5.55 -6.89
C PHE A 51 16.18 5.34 -8.38
N GLN A 52 15.74 4.19 -8.91
CA GLN A 52 15.73 3.96 -10.35
C GLN A 52 14.51 3.13 -10.76
N LEU A 53 13.72 3.64 -11.69
CA LEU A 53 12.61 2.91 -12.30
C LEU A 53 13.09 2.11 -13.53
N ARG A 54 12.67 0.86 -13.67
CA ARG A 54 12.99 -0.05 -14.79
C ARG A 54 11.76 -0.86 -15.20
N GLY A 55 10.92 -0.29 -16.07
CA GLY A 55 9.69 -0.95 -16.51
C GLY A 55 8.74 -1.20 -15.34
N GLN A 56 8.40 -2.47 -15.10
CA GLN A 56 7.54 -2.92 -13.98
C GLN A 56 8.31 -3.14 -12.66
N GLN A 57 9.57 -2.70 -12.57
CA GLN A 57 10.40 -2.84 -11.38
C GLN A 57 11.00 -1.49 -11.00
N PHE A 58 11.33 -1.31 -9.72
CA PHE A 58 12.13 -0.19 -9.27
C PHE A 58 13.22 -0.64 -8.31
N LEU A 59 14.30 0.12 -8.26
CA LEU A 59 15.47 -0.16 -7.46
C LEU A 59 15.65 0.96 -6.44
N VAL A 60 15.95 0.57 -5.21
CA VAL A 60 16.33 1.47 -4.12
C VAL A 60 17.75 1.13 -3.69
N ARG A 61 18.65 2.13 -3.76
CA ARG A 61 20.05 2.00 -3.34
C ARG A 61 20.15 2.22 -1.84
N HIS A 62 20.17 1.13 -1.07
CA HIS A 62 20.35 1.16 0.37
C HIS A 62 21.84 1.19 0.73
N TYR A 63 22.15 1.47 1.99
CA TYR A 63 23.54 1.46 2.47
C TYR A 63 24.20 0.08 2.31
N ALA A 64 23.42 -0.99 2.45
CA ALA A 64 23.88 -2.37 2.38
C ALA A 64 23.86 -2.94 0.94
N GLY A 65 23.52 -2.13 -0.06
CA GLY A 65 23.43 -2.52 -1.46
C GLY A 65 22.11 -2.18 -2.12
N ASP A 66 22.04 -2.49 -3.40
CA ASP A 66 20.88 -2.20 -4.25
C ASP A 66 19.80 -3.27 -4.07
N VAL A 67 18.57 -2.85 -3.82
CA VAL A 67 17.41 -3.74 -3.68
C VAL A 67 16.43 -3.45 -4.81
N SER A 68 16.10 -4.49 -5.58
CA SER A 68 15.11 -4.43 -6.66
C SER A 68 13.75 -4.91 -6.17
N TYR A 69 12.70 -4.17 -6.51
CA TYR A 69 11.32 -4.42 -6.15
C TYR A 69 10.47 -4.61 -7.42
N ASP A 70 9.64 -5.64 -7.43
CA ASP A 70 8.66 -5.88 -8.49
C ASP A 70 7.34 -5.19 -8.12
N VAL A 71 6.82 -4.39 -9.05
CA VAL A 71 5.56 -3.64 -8.87
C VAL A 71 4.34 -4.56 -8.95
N LYS A 72 4.45 -5.72 -9.61
CA LYS A 72 3.33 -6.64 -9.81
C LYS A 72 2.70 -7.09 -8.48
N GLY A 73 1.43 -6.77 -8.30
CA GLY A 73 0.62 -7.08 -7.12
C GLY A 73 0.96 -6.24 -5.88
N MET A 74 1.79 -5.20 -6.00
CA MET A 74 2.11 -4.33 -4.85
C MET A 74 0.88 -3.55 -4.39
N THR A 75 0.08 -3.03 -5.32
CA THR A 75 -1.09 -2.21 -4.95
C THR A 75 -2.19 -3.04 -4.28
N ASP A 76 -2.37 -4.30 -4.67
CA ASP A 76 -3.30 -5.21 -4.01
C ASP A 76 -2.86 -5.58 -2.60
N LYS A 77 -1.57 -5.87 -2.41
CA LYS A 77 -1.00 -6.08 -1.08
C LYS A 77 -1.16 -4.83 -0.21
N ASN A 78 -1.01 -3.63 -0.80
CA ASN A 78 -1.16 -2.38 -0.07
C ASN A 78 -2.60 -2.08 0.32
N LYS A 79 -3.61 -2.49 -0.47
CA LYS A 79 -5.02 -2.28 -0.10
C LYS A 79 -5.33 -2.86 1.28
N ASP A 80 -4.72 -4.01 1.63
CA ASP A 80 -4.83 -4.65 2.95
C ASP A 80 -6.28 -4.71 3.46
N GLN A 81 -7.21 -4.96 2.53
CA GLN A 81 -8.63 -5.02 2.84
C GLN A 81 -9.01 -6.45 3.17
N LEU A 82 -9.34 -6.68 4.45
CA LEU A 82 -10.21 -7.79 4.77
C LEU A 82 -11.58 -7.47 4.17
N VAL A 83 -12.05 -8.31 3.25
CA VAL A 83 -13.32 -8.10 2.55
C VAL A 83 -14.43 -8.00 3.59
N ARG A 84 -15.28 -6.96 3.47
CA ARG A 84 -16.39 -6.70 4.39
C ARG A 84 -17.27 -7.94 4.63
N ASP A 85 -17.49 -8.73 3.58
CA ASP A 85 -18.27 -9.97 3.66
C ASP A 85 -17.66 -11.00 4.62
N ILE A 86 -16.32 -11.06 4.73
CA ILE A 86 -15.62 -11.94 5.67
C ILE A 86 -15.83 -11.44 7.11
N LEU A 87 -15.78 -10.12 7.32
CA LEU A 87 -16.06 -9.53 8.63
C LEU A 87 -17.53 -9.72 9.05
N ASP A 88 -18.48 -9.55 8.12
CA ASP A 88 -19.90 -9.81 8.37
C ASP A 88 -20.16 -11.31 8.68
N LEU A 89 -19.41 -12.22 8.03
CA LEU A 89 -19.44 -13.65 8.34
C LEU A 89 -18.89 -13.95 9.75
N ILE A 90 -17.79 -13.30 10.15
CA ILE A 90 -17.20 -13.43 11.48
C ILE A 90 -18.17 -12.89 12.55
N GLU A 91 -18.79 -11.74 12.31
CA GLU A 91 -19.77 -11.13 13.22
C GLU A 91 -21.01 -12.01 13.41
N SER A 92 -21.52 -12.60 12.32
CA SER A 92 -22.68 -13.50 12.35
C SER A 92 -22.36 -14.90 12.90
N SER A 93 -21.08 -15.25 13.06
CA SER A 93 -20.67 -16.53 13.64
C SER A 93 -21.13 -16.67 15.10
N GLY A 94 -21.52 -17.89 15.49
CA GLY A 94 -21.81 -18.25 16.87
C GLY A 94 -20.55 -18.43 17.74
N GLN A 95 -19.37 -18.48 17.15
CA GLN A 95 -18.11 -18.75 17.84
C GLN A 95 -17.60 -17.50 18.58
N SER A 96 -17.59 -17.52 19.92
CA SER A 96 -17.05 -16.43 20.75
C SER A 96 -15.59 -16.11 20.44
N TYR A 97 -14.77 -17.14 20.19
CA TYR A 97 -13.34 -16.98 19.86
C TYR A 97 -13.10 -16.13 18.59
N LEU A 98 -13.95 -16.26 17.57
CA LEU A 98 -13.83 -15.45 16.35
C LEU A 98 -14.16 -13.98 16.62
N LYS A 99 -15.06 -13.69 17.54
CA LYS A 99 -15.41 -12.32 17.96
C LYS A 99 -14.33 -11.69 18.83
N GLU A 100 -13.59 -12.49 19.58
CA GLU A 100 -12.43 -12.03 20.36
C GLU A 100 -11.23 -11.70 19.46
N LEU A 101 -11.01 -12.45 18.39
CA LEU A 101 -9.95 -12.16 17.40
C LEU A 101 -10.24 -10.90 16.58
N PHE A 102 -11.51 -10.56 16.37
CA PHE A 102 -11.96 -9.41 15.59
C PHE A 102 -12.94 -8.55 16.41
N PRO A 103 -12.45 -7.81 17.42
CA PRO A 103 -13.29 -7.04 18.34
C PRO A 103 -13.91 -5.79 17.70
N ASP A 104 -13.32 -5.30 16.61
CA ASP A 104 -13.78 -4.11 15.89
C ASP A 104 -15.08 -4.42 15.13
N LYS A 105 -16.12 -3.65 15.43
CA LYS A 105 -17.40 -3.75 14.71
C LYS A 105 -17.26 -3.21 13.30
N VAL A 106 -17.90 -3.90 12.35
CA VAL A 106 -17.98 -3.46 10.96
C VAL A 106 -18.79 -2.17 10.89
N ASP A 107 -18.13 -1.03 10.66
CA ASP A 107 -18.83 0.22 10.41
C ASP A 107 -19.45 0.18 9.00
N ARG A 108 -20.76 -0.06 8.97
CA ARG A 108 -21.53 -0.25 7.73
C ARG A 108 -21.86 1.07 7.03
N GLU A 109 -21.75 2.20 7.72
CA GLU A 109 -22.09 3.54 7.21
C GLU A 109 -20.86 4.37 6.83
N SER A 110 -19.67 3.98 7.29
CA SER A 110 -18.43 4.65 6.93
C SER A 110 -18.17 4.60 5.42
N LYS A 111 -18.26 5.78 4.79
CA LYS A 111 -17.77 6.01 3.42
C LYS A 111 -16.25 6.24 3.38
N LYS A 112 -15.57 6.22 4.53
CA LYS A 112 -14.11 6.40 4.57
C LYS A 112 -13.46 5.14 4.05
N ARG A 113 -12.50 5.30 3.14
CA ARG A 113 -11.69 4.17 2.68
C ARG A 113 -10.93 3.60 3.88
N PRO A 114 -10.88 2.26 4.01
CA PRO A 114 -10.06 1.65 5.04
C PRO A 114 -8.58 2.03 4.83
N PRO A 115 -7.81 2.15 5.92
CA PRO A 115 -6.39 2.49 5.83
C PRO A 115 -5.62 1.39 5.10
N THR A 116 -4.71 1.78 4.23
CA THR A 116 -3.82 0.86 3.51
C THR A 116 -2.71 0.35 4.42
N ALA A 117 -2.01 -0.73 4.04
CA ALA A 117 -0.83 -1.20 4.76
C ALA A 117 0.21 -0.09 4.94
N SER A 118 0.43 0.73 3.92
CA SER A 118 1.36 1.87 3.99
C SER A 118 0.95 2.96 4.97
N ASP A 119 -0.35 3.11 5.25
CA ASP A 119 -0.81 4.01 6.31
C ASP A 119 -0.51 3.45 7.70
N LYS A 120 -0.54 2.11 7.84
CA LYS A 120 -0.29 1.41 9.10
C LYS A 120 1.19 1.22 9.42
N ILE A 121 2.08 1.20 8.42
CA ILE A 121 3.53 0.96 8.60
C ILE A 121 4.26 2.18 9.15
N LYS A 122 3.72 3.40 8.97
CA LYS A 122 4.35 4.67 9.39
C LYS A 122 4.28 4.96 10.91
N VAL A 123 4.38 3.94 11.77
CA VAL A 123 4.31 4.09 13.23
C VAL A 123 5.64 4.53 13.82
#